data_AF-A0A081BUJ6-F1
#
_entry.id   AF-A0A081BUJ6-F1
#
_cell.length_a   1.000
_cell.length_b   1.000
_cell.length_c   1.000
_cell.angle_alpha   90.00
_cell.angle_beta   90.00
_cell.angle_gamma   90.00
#
_symmetry.space_group_name_H-M   'P 1'
#
loop_
_entity.id
_entity.type
_entity.pdbx_description
1 polymer ?
#
loop_
_entity_poly.entity_id
_entity_poly.type
_entity_poly.pdbx_seq_one_letter_code
_entity_poly.pdbx_strand_id
1 'polypeptide(L)'
;MAAKYHDLPVVIVLDNARDQHCQGILELANQLGITLLFFPPYSPNRNLIERLWKFLKKKTLSAQYYDGFLRFQDAILTTLRKANEDSTYRQELHSLLTLKFQTFEKSQIYQA
;
A
#
# COMPACT_ATOMS: atom_id res chain seq x y z
N MET A 1 8.40 -14.60 -8.80
CA MET A 1 8.66 -13.94 -7.50
C MET A 1 9.14 -14.95 -6.46
N ALA A 2 8.41 -16.05 -6.23
CA ALA A 2 8.82 -17.11 -5.30
C ALA A 2 10.24 -17.67 -5.55
N ALA A 3 10.58 -18.00 -6.80
CA ALA A 3 11.91 -18.53 -7.14
C ALA A 3 13.07 -17.52 -6.96
N LYS A 4 12.80 -16.21 -6.91
CA LYS A 4 13.85 -15.17 -6.87
C LYS A 4 14.19 -14.72 -5.44
N TYR A 5 13.28 -14.91 -4.50
CA TYR A 5 13.38 -14.37 -3.14
C TYR A 5 13.06 -15.41 -2.07
N HIS A 6 13.22 -16.71 -2.37
CA HIS A 6 12.78 -17.79 -1.47
C HIS A 6 13.53 -17.81 -0.13
N ASP A 7 14.76 -17.28 -0.09
CA ASP A 7 15.58 -17.21 1.14
C ASP A 7 15.41 -15.90 1.92
N LEU A 8 14.66 -14.94 1.39
CA LEU A 8 14.49 -13.65 2.07
C LEU A 8 13.29 -13.69 3.01
N PRO A 9 13.41 -13.12 4.22
CA PRO A 9 12.28 -12.99 5.11
C PRO A 9 11.19 -12.12 4.47
N VAL A 10 9.96 -12.60 4.48
CA VAL A 10 8.80 -11.86 3.98
C VAL A 10 8.23 -11.02 5.10
N VAL A 11 8.15 -9.71 4.89
CA VAL A 11 7.53 -8.78 5.82
C VAL A 11 6.34 -8.11 5.14
N ILE A 12 5.16 -8.24 5.73
CA ILE A 12 3.95 -7.55 5.28
C ILE A 12 3.70 -6.37 6.21
N VAL A 13 3.66 -5.17 5.64
CA VAL A 13 3.34 -3.94 6.37
C VAL A 13 1.84 -3.67 6.28
N LEU A 14 1.19 -3.59 7.43
CA LEU A 14 -0.26 -3.51 7.55
C LEU A 14 -0.69 -2.24 8.28
N ASP A 15 -1.88 -1.73 7.96
CA ASP A 15 -2.54 -0.74 8.80
C ASP A 15 -3.01 -1.37 10.12
N ASN A 16 -3.45 -0.57 11.09
CA ASN A 16 -3.80 -1.11 12.41
C ASN A 16 -5.27 -1.57 12.49
N ALA A 17 -5.79 -2.14 11.39
CA ALA A 17 -7.20 -2.55 11.31
C ALA A 17 -7.45 -3.77 12.21
N ARG A 18 -8.52 -3.72 13.03
CA ARG A 18 -8.81 -4.77 14.03
C ARG A 18 -8.91 -6.17 13.43
N ASP A 19 -9.48 -6.29 12.24
CA ASP A 19 -9.70 -7.59 11.58
C ASP A 19 -8.38 -8.29 11.23
N GLN A 20 -7.30 -7.54 11.04
CA GLN A 20 -5.97 -8.07 10.71
C GLN A 20 -5.22 -8.63 11.93
N HIS A 21 -5.68 -8.29 13.15
CA HIS A 21 -5.17 -8.83 14.41
C HIS A 21 -5.87 -10.13 14.82
N CYS A 22 -6.76 -10.67 13.98
CA CYS A 22 -7.44 -11.91 14.34
C CYS A 22 -6.46 -13.09 14.43
N GLN A 23 -6.71 -13.98 15.38
CA GLN A 23 -5.78 -15.06 15.72
C GLN A 23 -5.44 -15.95 14.52
N GLY A 24 -6.41 -16.25 13.66
CA GLY A 24 -6.18 -17.06 12.46
C GLY A 24 -5.20 -16.42 11.47
N ILE A 25 -5.18 -15.09 11.33
CA ILE A 25 -4.20 -14.39 10.49
C ILE A 25 -2.81 -14.47 11.10
N LEU A 26 -2.69 -14.25 12.41
CA LEU A 26 -1.40 -14.31 13.11
C LEU A 26 -0.79 -15.72 13.05
N GLU A 27 -1.62 -16.74 13.27
CA GLU A 27 -1.20 -18.15 13.20
C GLU A 27 -0.76 -18.53 11.79
N LEU A 28 -1.54 -18.16 10.76
CA LEU A 28 -1.18 -18.43 9.37
C LEU A 28 0.12 -17.73 8.96
N ALA A 29 0.30 -16.47 9.35
CA ALA A 29 1.54 -15.74 9.06
C ALA A 29 2.75 -16.43 9.70
N ASN A 30 2.63 -16.86 10.96
CA ASN A 30 3.68 -17.61 11.66
C ASN A 30 3.99 -18.96 10.97
N GLN A 31 2.97 -19.71 10.56
CA GLN A 31 3.13 -20.96 9.82
C GLN A 31 3.86 -20.78 8.48
N LEU A 32 3.63 -19.64 7.81
CA LEU A 32 4.27 -19.30 6.54
C LEU A 32 5.62 -18.61 6.70
N GLY A 33 6.10 -18.36 7.93
CA GLY A 33 7.33 -17.61 8.18
C GLY A 33 7.25 -16.14 7.75
N ILE A 34 6.04 -15.55 7.76
CA ILE A 34 5.77 -14.17 7.38
C ILE A 34 5.72 -13.29 8.63
N THR A 35 6.51 -12.22 8.63
CA THR A 35 6.47 -11.21 9.68
C THR A 35 5.40 -10.17 9.35
N LEU A 36 4.44 -9.97 10.25
CA LEU A 36 3.45 -8.90 10.14
C LEU A 36 3.93 -7.66 10.90
N LEU A 37 4.11 -6.55 10.19
CA LEU A 37 4.48 -5.26 10.77
C LEU A 37 3.25 -4.35 10.81
N PHE A 38 2.70 -4.17 12.01
CA PHE A 38 1.59 -3.25 12.23
C PHE A 38 2.09 -1.84 12.51
N PHE A 39 1.40 -0.91 11.88
CA PHE A 39 1.62 0.49 12.02
C PHE A 39 1.03 1.04 13.34
N PRO A 40 1.79 1.78 14.19
CA PRO A 40 1.24 2.46 15.37
C PRO A 40 -0.01 3.30 15.07
N PRO A 41 -0.94 3.42 16.04
CA PRO A 41 -2.11 4.29 15.94
C PRO A 41 -1.74 5.73 15.54
N TYR A 42 -2.64 6.40 14.82
CA TYR A 42 -2.60 7.83 14.52
C TYR A 42 -1.32 8.37 13.88
N SER A 43 -0.61 7.58 13.07
CA SER A 43 0.62 8.11 12.49
C SER A 43 0.33 8.95 11.25
N PRO A 44 0.65 10.25 11.29
CA PRO A 44 0.13 11.25 10.36
C PRO A 44 0.60 11.06 8.90
N ASN A 45 1.69 10.32 8.70
CA ASN A 45 2.30 10.05 7.40
C ASN A 45 2.00 8.65 6.84
N ARG A 46 1.03 7.91 7.42
CA ARG A 46 0.80 6.52 7.04
C ARG A 46 0.06 6.38 5.72
N ASN A 47 0.83 5.84 4.79
CA ASN A 47 0.53 4.69 3.94
C ASN A 47 0.74 5.01 2.46
N LEU A 48 1.83 4.49 1.90
CA LEU A 48 2.12 4.58 0.47
C LEU A 48 0.97 4.05 -0.37
N ILE A 49 0.22 3.07 0.16
CA ILE A 49 -0.96 2.54 -0.52
C ILE A 49 -2.05 3.61 -0.70
N GLU A 50 -2.22 4.54 0.24
CA GLU A 50 -3.22 5.61 0.12
C GLU A 50 -2.85 6.60 -0.99
N ARG A 51 -1.56 6.81 -1.21
CA ARG A 51 -1.08 7.60 -2.35
C ARG A 51 -1.35 6.87 -3.66
N LEU A 52 -1.10 5.56 -3.71
CA LEU A 52 -1.46 4.73 -4.85
C LEU A 52 -2.99 4.76 -5.09
N TRP A 53 -3.81 4.66 -4.05
CA TRP A 53 -5.26 4.75 -4.15
C TRP A 53 -5.71 6.09 -4.71
N LYS A 54 -5.13 7.21 -4.25
CA LYS A 54 -5.40 8.54 -4.81
C LYS A 54 -5.06 8.60 -6.31
N PHE A 55 -3.93 8.04 -6.71
CA PHE A 55 -3.55 7.93 -8.12
C PHE A 55 -4.57 7.10 -8.92
N LEU A 56 -4.93 5.90 -8.44
CA LEU A 56 -5.88 5.03 -9.12
C LEU A 56 -7.26 5.67 -9.26
N LYS A 57 -7.76 6.32 -8.20
CA LYS A 57 -9.03 7.05 -8.24
C LYS A 57 -8.97 8.18 -9.27
N LYS A 58 -7.87 8.94 -9.32
CA LYS A 58 -7.68 10.01 -10.32
C LYS A 58 -7.65 9.48 -11.76
N LYS A 59 -6.97 8.36 -12.02
CA LYS A 59 -6.79 7.81 -13.37
C LYS A 59 -7.98 6.97 -13.86
N THR A 60 -8.70 6.33 -12.94
CA THR A 60 -9.78 5.38 -13.26
C THR A 60 -11.15 6.00 -13.00
N LEU A 61 -11.36 6.58 -11.82
CA LEU A 61 -12.70 6.98 -11.36
C LEU A 61 -13.07 8.44 -11.67
N SER A 62 -12.10 9.27 -12.04
CA SER A 62 -12.38 10.68 -12.31
C SER A 62 -13.23 10.80 -13.58
N ALA A 63 -14.47 11.26 -13.41
CA ALA A 63 -15.43 11.55 -14.48
C ALA A 63 -15.86 10.33 -15.34
N GLN A 64 -15.78 9.11 -14.79
CA GLN A 64 -16.29 7.90 -15.46
C GLN A 64 -17.37 7.21 -14.64
N TYR A 65 -18.47 6.87 -15.30
CA TYR A 65 -19.52 6.00 -14.76
C TYR A 65 -19.33 4.58 -15.31
N TYR A 66 -19.46 3.59 -14.43
CA TYR A 66 -19.44 2.18 -14.79
C TYR A 66 -20.83 1.60 -14.51
N ASP A 67 -21.45 1.05 -15.53
CA ASP A 67 -22.81 0.48 -15.50
C ASP A 67 -22.87 -0.92 -14.86
N GLY A 68 -21.72 -1.48 -14.47
CA GLY A 68 -21.67 -2.78 -13.81
C GLY A 68 -20.34 -3.06 -13.11
N PHE A 69 -20.41 -3.96 -12.12
CA PHE A 69 -19.27 -4.36 -11.29
C PHE A 69 -18.09 -4.89 -12.13
N LEU A 70 -18.36 -5.71 -13.14
CA LEU A 70 -17.30 -6.29 -13.98
C LEU A 70 -16.52 -5.24 -14.75
N ARG A 71 -17.20 -4.22 -15.30
CA ARG A 71 -16.54 -3.12 -16.01
C ARG A 71 -15.73 -2.26 -15.07
N PHE A 72 -16.25 -2.02 -13.87
CA PHE A 72 -15.51 -1.30 -12.83
C PHE A 72 -14.25 -2.06 -12.39
N GLN A 73 -14.36 -3.36 -12.15
CA GLN A 73 -13.23 -4.21 -11.80
C GLN A 73 -12.17 -4.23 -12.93
N ASP A 74 -12.61 -4.43 -14.17
CA ASP A 74 -11.71 -4.46 -15.32
C ASP A 74 -10.98 -3.12 -15.52
N ALA A 75 -11.68 -2.00 -15.32
CA ALA A 75 -11.06 -0.68 -15.37
C ALA A 75 -9.95 -0.52 -14.31
N ILE A 76 -10.20 -0.95 -13.06
CA ILE A 76 -9.18 -0.94 -12.00
C ILE A 76 -7.98 -1.80 -12.38
N LEU A 77 -8.21 -3.05 -12.81
CA LEU A 77 -7.15 -3.99 -13.18
C LEU A 77 -6.33 -3.47 -14.37
N THR A 78 -7.00 -2.88 -15.35
CA THR A 78 -6.34 -2.27 -16.52
C THR A 78 -5.48 -1.09 -16.11
N THR A 79 -5.96 -0.19 -15.24
CA THR A 79 -5.13 0.91 -14.72
C THR A 79 -3.93 0.40 -13.93
N LEU A 80 -4.09 -0.65 -13.12
CA LEU A 80 -2.98 -1.27 -12.38
C LEU A 80 -1.93 -1.91 -13.31
N ARG A 81 -2.34 -2.57 -14.41
CA ARG A 81 -1.41 -3.08 -15.42
C ARG A 81 -0.65 -1.94 -16.08
N LYS A 82 -1.35 -0.89 -16.53
CA LYS A 82 -0.73 0.32 -17.08
C LYS A 82 0.24 0.96 -16.10
N ALA A 83 -0.08 1.02 -14.81
CA ALA A 83 0.82 1.54 -13.78
C ALA A 83 2.18 0.82 -13.72
N ASN A 84 2.23 -0.47 -14.08
CA ASN A 84 3.47 -1.27 -14.10
C ASN A 84 4.22 -1.22 -15.46
N GLU A 85 3.49 -1.08 -16.56
CA GLU A 85 4.01 -1.22 -17.92
C GLU A 85 4.28 0.14 -18.60
N ASP A 86 3.43 1.13 -18.36
CA ASP A 86 3.50 2.46 -18.99
C ASP A 86 4.56 3.35 -18.32
N SER A 87 5.50 3.86 -19.12
CA SER A 87 6.60 4.69 -18.61
C SER A 87 6.14 5.99 -17.96
N THR A 88 5.06 6.60 -18.43
CA THR A 88 4.54 7.86 -17.89
C THR A 88 3.90 7.62 -16.53
N TYR A 89 3.11 6.56 -16.38
CA TYR A 89 2.51 6.21 -15.09
C TYR A 89 3.58 5.85 -14.06
N ARG A 90 4.62 5.12 -14.48
CA ARG A 90 5.76 4.78 -13.62
C ARG A 90 6.50 6.02 -13.13
N GLN A 91 6.71 7.03 -13.98
CA GLN A 91 7.35 8.28 -13.57
C GLN A 91 6.50 9.07 -12.56
N GLU A 92 5.19 9.18 -12.80
CA GLU A 92 4.25 9.83 -11.87
C GLU A 92 4.21 9.09 -10.52
N LEU A 93 4.14 7.76 -10.55
CA LEU A 93 4.15 6.92 -9.36
C LEU A 93 5.47 6.98 -8.60
N HIS A 94 6.61 7.02 -9.29
CA HIS A 94 7.92 7.15 -8.64
C HIS A 94 7.98 8.44 -7.79
N SER A 95 7.53 9.56 -8.35
CA SER A 95 7.44 10.83 -7.62
C SER A 95 6.46 10.75 -6.44
N LEU A 96 5.29 10.15 -6.65
CA LEU A 96 4.21 10.08 -5.67
C LEU A 96 4.54 9.15 -4.48
N LEU A 97 5.18 8.02 -4.76
CA LEU A 97 5.55 6.99 -3.79
C LEU A 97 6.90 7.28 -3.13
N THR A 98 7.54 8.40 -3.45
CA THR A 98 8.79 8.81 -2.79
C THR A 98 8.53 9.09 -1.30
N LEU A 99 9.38 8.54 -0.46
CA LEU A 99 9.37 8.73 0.99
C LEU A 99 9.88 10.12 1.35
N LYS A 100 8.99 11.12 1.33
CA LYS A 100 9.26 12.47 1.86
C LYS A 100 8.92 12.49 3.34
N PHE A 101 9.85 12.02 4.17
CA PHE A 101 9.71 12.13 5.63
C PHE A 101 10.25 13.48 6.10
N GLN A 102 9.50 14.14 6.97
CA GLN A 102 10.05 15.21 7.78
C GLN A 102 10.82 14.58 8.95
N THR A 103 12.10 14.89 9.05
CA THR A 103 12.94 14.47 10.18
C THR A 103 12.84 15.52 11.27
N PHE A 104 12.60 15.10 12.50
CA PHE A 104 12.62 15.96 13.68
C PHE A 104 13.78 15.55 14.59
N GLU A 105 14.41 16.53 15.23
CA GLU A 105 15.39 16.22 16.29
C GLU A 105 14.67 15.76 17.56
N LYS A 106 15.32 14.90 18.35
CA LYS A 106 14.74 14.25 19.53
C LYS A 106 14.17 15.24 20.57
N SER A 107 14.71 16.46 20.62
CA SER A 107 14.28 17.57 21.46
C SER A 107 12.93 18.18 21.06
N GLN A 108 12.47 17.97 19.82
CA GLN A 108 11.24 18.55 19.27
C GLN A 108 10.01 17.65 19.41
N ILE A 109 10.18 16.42 19.89
CA ILE A 109 9.11 15.42 20.00
C ILE A 109 8.43 15.48 21.39
N TYR A 110 9.06 16.11 22.39
CA TYR A 110 8.54 16.24 23.74
C TYR A 110 8.10 17.68 24.04
N GLN A 111 6.95 18.08 23.50
CA GLN A 111 6.10 19.10 24.12
C GLN A 111 4.65 18.63 23.98
N ALA A 112 4.22 17.88 25.00
CA ALA A 112 2.82 17.60 25.30
C ALA A 112 2.48 18.36 26.59
#